data_AF-A0A1H3ZH79-F1
#
_entry.id   AF-A0A1H3ZH79-F1
#
_cell.length_a   1.000
_cell.length_b   1.000
_cell.length_c   1.000
_cell.angle_alpha   90.00
_cell.angle_beta   90.00
_cell.angle_gamma   90.00
#
_symmetry.space_group_name_H-M   'P 1'
#
loop_
_entity.id
_entity.type
_entity.pdbx_description
1 polymer ?
#
loop_
_entity_poly.entity_id
_entity_poly.type
_entity_poly.pdbx_seq_one_letter_code
_entity_poly.pdbx_strand_id
1 'polypeptide(L)' 'MNPAETYLIEASEPYRSILLHLQLLVATTLPEAEMKYKWKLPFY' A
#
# COMPACT_ATOMS: atom_id res chain seq x y z
N MET A 1 3.42 -14.27 -2.86
CA MET A 1 3.77 -12.85 -3.04
C MET A 1 2.47 -12.07 -3.09
N ASN A 2 2.31 -11.09 -2.20
CA ASN A 2 1.12 -10.24 -2.17
C ASN A 2 1.27 -9.15 -3.26
N PRO A 3 0.42 -9.12 -4.31
CA PRO A 3 0.58 -8.20 -5.42
C PRO A 3 0.47 -6.72 -5.00
N ALA A 4 -0.24 -6.42 -3.91
CA ALA A 4 -0.30 -5.07 -3.35
C ALA A 4 1.04 -4.63 -2.72
N GLU A 5 1.72 -5.52 -2.00
CA GLU A 5 3.05 -5.24 -1.44
C GLU A 5 4.09 -5.08 -2.53
N THR A 6 4.04 -5.93 -3.55
CA THR A 6 4.94 -5.83 -4.71
C THR A 6 4.77 -4.49 -5.42
N TYR A 7 3.52 -4.03 -5.62
CA TYR A 7 3.25 -2.71 -6.19
C TYR A 7 3.90 -1.57 -5.39
N LEU A 8 3.84 -1.63 -4.06
CA LEU A 8 4.42 -0.62 -3.17
C LEU A 8 5.96 -0.62 -3.23
N ILE A 9 6.57 -1.80 -3.25
CA ILE A 9 8.04 -1.96 -3.21
C ILE A 9 8.70 -1.62 -4.56
N GLU A 10 8.03 -1.95 -5.67
CA GLU A 10 8.52 -1.69 -7.04
C GLU A 10 8.34 -0.22 -7.47
N ALA A 11 7.58 0.57 -6.72
CA ALA A 11 7.43 1.99 -7.00
C ALA A 11 8.80 2.70 -6.96
N SER A 12 9.00 3.63 -7.88
CA SER A 12 10.19 4.48 -7.89
C SER A 12 10.14 5.49 -6.75
N GLU A 13 11.30 5.89 -6.25
CA GLU A 13 11.35 7.03 -5.32
C GLU A 13 10.98 8.33 -6.04
N PRO A 14 10.28 9.27 -5.36
CA PRO A 14 9.95 9.28 -3.92
C PRO A 14 8.61 8.59 -3.59
N TYR A 15 7.93 8.01 -4.56
CA TYR A 15 6.56 7.52 -4.39
C TYR A 15 6.49 6.31 -3.47
N ARG A 16 7.49 5.42 -3.53
CA ARG A 16 7.58 4.27 -2.62
C ARG A 16 7.57 4.69 -1.15
N SER A 17 8.43 5.63 -0.77
CA SER A 17 8.50 6.11 0.61
C SER A 17 7.19 6.76 1.07
N ILE A 18 6.54 7.54 0.21
CA ILE A 18 5.22 8.12 0.47
C ILE A 18 4.16 7.03 0.66
N LEU A 19 4.09 6.06 -0.25
CA LEU A 19 3.08 5.00 -0.22
C LEU A 19 3.23 4.08 1.00
N LEU A 20 4.46 3.74 1.39
CA LEU A 20 4.73 2.97 2.60
C LEU A 20 4.34 3.75 3.87
N HIS A 21 4.60 5.05 3.91
CA HIS A 21 4.17 5.89 5.03
C HIS A 21 2.64 5.97 5.13
N LEU A 22 1.96 6.12 3.99
CA LEU A 22 0.49 6.12 3.93
C LEU A 22 -0.10 4.79 4.38
N GLN A 23 0.48 3.65 3.97
CA GLN A 23 0.06 2.33 4.43
C GLN A 23 0.14 2.24 5.97
N LEU A 24 1.23 2.71 6.56
CA LEU A 24 1.42 2.68 8.01
C LEU A 24 0.42 3.61 8.73
N LEU A 25 0.12 4.77 8.15
CA LEU A 25 -0.94 5.65 8.64
C LEU A 25 -2.31 4.98 8.59
N VAL A 26 -2.67 4.34 7.48
CA VAL A 26 -3.96 3.64 7.37
C VAL A 26 -4.03 2.47 8.36
N ALA A 27 -2.98 1.66 8.48
CA ALA A 27 -2.97 0.52 9.41
C ALA A 27 -3.08 0.95 10.89
N THR A 28 -2.53 2.11 11.25
CA THR A 28 -2.59 2.63 12.63
C THR A 28 -3.88 3.39 12.94
N THR A 29 -4.49 4.05 11.95
CA THR A 29 -5.72 4.84 12.12
C THR A 29 -7.00 4.02 11.89
N LEU A 30 -6.94 3.01 11.03
CA LEU A 30 -8.04 2.16 10.61
C LEU A 30 -7.62 0.67 10.67
N PRO A 31 -7.59 0.05 11.87
CA PRO A 31 -7.12 -1.33 12.05
C PRO A 31 -7.94 -2.38 11.30
N GLU A 32 -9.20 -2.06 10.97
CA GLU A 32 -10.12 -2.92 10.22
C GLU A 32 -10.01 -2.73 8.70
N ALA A 33 -9.22 -1.75 8.22
CA ALA A 33 -9.03 -1.54 6.79
C ALA A 33 -8.18 -2.66 6.19
N GLU A 34 -8.76 -3.39 5.25
CA GLU A 34 -8.11 -4.51 4.57
C GLU A 34 -7.54 -4.07 3.23
N MET A 35 -6.21 -4.12 3.07
CA MET A 35 -5.57 -3.79 1.81
C MET A 35 -5.89 -4.85 0.74
N LYS A 36 -6.61 -4.44 -0.30
CA LYS A 36 -7.01 -5.25 -1.45
C LYS A 36 -6.27 -4.82 -2.71
N TYR A 37 -6.29 -5.68 -3.72
CA TYR A 37 -5.66 -5.43 -5.02
C TYR A 37 -6.65 -5.70 -6.16
N LYS A 38 -6.98 -4.67 -6.93
CA LYS A 38 -7.91 -4.75 -8.06
C LYS A 38 -7.47 -3.78 -9.13
N TRP A 39 -7.68 -4.14 -10.40
CA TRP A 39 -7.26 -3.31 -11.56
C TRP A 39 -5.79 -2.89 -11.54
N LYS A 40 -4.93 -3.76 -10.99
CA LYS A 40 -3.49 -3.51 -10.82
C LYS A 40 -3.14 -2.34 -9.88
N LEU A 41 -4.03 -2.02 -8.95
CA LEU A 41 -3.84 -0.96 -7.97
C LEU A 41 -4.18 -1.47 -6.56
N PRO A 42 -3.33 -1.21 -5.54
CA PRO A 42 -3.70 -1.44 -4.16
C PRO A 42 -4.73 -0.39 -3.70
N PHE A 43 -5.73 -0.83 -2.94
CA PHE A 43 -6.75 0.03 -2.34
C PHE A 43 -7.17 -0.55 -0.98
N TYR A 44 -7.78 0.27 -0.15
CA TYR A 44 -8.36 -0.12 1.15
C TYR A 44 -9.88 -0.12 1.05
#